data_AF-A0A915ICX4-F1
#
_entry.id   AF-A0A915ICX4-F1
#
_cell.length_a   1.000
_cell.length_b   1.000
_cell.length_c   1.000
_cell.angle_alpha   90.00
_cell.angle_beta   90.00
_cell.angle_gamma   90.00
#
_symmetry.space_group_name_H-M   'P 1'
#
loop_
_entity.id
_entity.type
_entity.pdbx_description
1 polymer ?
#
loop_
_entity_poly.entity_id
_entity_poly.type
_entity_poly.pdbx_seq_one_letter_code
_entity_poly.pdbx_strand_id
1 'polypeptide(L)'
;MVVVNKGNTSRLAGDRYLFQARCSNVKDLHAILKAIAFNEDALINVSSSGVRVIVEDVKCLQANAFLQTELFDEFVLKEETVNFCLNINVL
;
A
#
# COMPACT_ATOMS: atom_id res chain seq x y z
N MET A 1 0.19 -0.21 -10.68
CA MET A 1 0.20 1.21 -10.31
C MET A 1 -0.83 1.39 -9.20
N VAL A 2 -0.40 1.62 -7.96
CA VAL A 2 -1.30 1.91 -6.83
C VAL A 2 -1.41 3.42 -6.70
N VAL A 3 -2.63 3.97 -6.71
CA VAL A 3 -2.88 5.43 -6.61
C VAL A 3 -3.93 5.66 -5.52
N VAL A 4 -3.57 6.47 -4.51
CA VAL A 4 -4.47 6.88 -3.42
C VAL A 4 -4.85 8.36 -3.60
N ASN A 5 -6.15 8.68 -3.67
CA ASN A 5 -6.67 10.00 -4.03
C ASN A 5 -7.37 10.70 -2.85
N LYS A 6 -7.29 12.04 -2.78
CA LYS A 6 -8.08 12.88 -1.85
C LYS A 6 -9.44 13.23 -2.47
N GLY A 7 -10.51 13.01 -1.71
CA GLY A 7 -11.86 13.41 -2.10
C GLY A 7 -12.01 14.94 -2.26
N ASN A 8 -12.55 15.34 -3.42
CA ASN A 8 -13.10 16.65 -3.82
C ASN A 8 -12.31 17.93 -3.46
N THR A 9 -11.60 18.52 -4.44
CA THR A 9 -11.86 19.90 -4.96
C THR A 9 -11.11 20.13 -6.28
N SER A 10 -11.64 21.04 -7.10
CA SER A 10 -11.32 21.39 -8.49
C SER A 10 -9.91 21.95 -8.81
N ARG A 11 -9.39 21.62 -10.02
CA ARG A 11 -8.22 22.17 -10.77
C ARG A 11 -6.85 21.81 -10.16
N LEU A 12 -6.03 20.88 -10.68
CA LEU A 12 -5.38 20.75 -12.01
C LEU A 12 -5.18 19.25 -12.34
N ALA A 13 -5.10 18.89 -13.62
CA ALA A 13 -5.20 17.50 -14.11
C ALA A 13 -3.89 16.66 -14.06
N GLY A 14 -2.86 17.07 -13.32
CA GLY A 14 -1.56 16.38 -13.32
C GLY A 14 -1.18 15.63 -12.03
N ASP A 15 -1.79 15.92 -10.88
CA ASP A 15 -1.11 15.66 -9.60
C ASP A 15 -2.00 15.24 -8.42
N ARG A 16 -3.20 14.71 -8.67
CA ARG A 16 -4.14 14.32 -7.60
C ARG A 16 -3.89 12.92 -7.04
N TYR A 17 -2.72 12.71 -6.47
CA TYR A 17 -2.38 11.49 -5.74
C TYR A 17 -1.50 11.82 -4.53
N LEU A 18 -1.71 11.09 -3.43
CA LEU A 18 -0.84 11.20 -2.25
C LEU A 18 0.33 10.22 -2.31
N PHE A 19 0.08 9.06 -2.91
CA PHE A 19 1.04 7.98 -3.08
C PHE A 19 0.93 7.39 -4.49
N GLN A 20 2.07 7.14 -5.11
CA GLN A 20 2.20 6.44 -6.37
C GLN A 20 3.42 5.52 -6.30
N ALA A 21 3.24 4.26 -6.71
CA ALA A 21 4.35 3.33 -6.88
C ALA A 21 4.26 2.54 -8.20
N ARG A 22 5.43 2.25 -8.77
CA ARG A 22 5.63 1.36 -9.91
C ARG A 22 6.52 0.19 -9.48
N CYS A 23 6.11 -1.02 -9.84
CA CYS A 23 6.89 -2.23 -9.61
C CYS A 23 6.80 -3.10 -10.86
N SER A 24 7.95 -3.42 -11.44
CA SER A 24 8.06 -4.28 -12.62
C SER A 24 7.96 -5.76 -12.24
N ASN A 25 8.47 -6.14 -11.05
CA ASN A 25 8.39 -7.51 -10.56
C ASN A 25 7.24 -7.71 -9.57
N VAL A 26 6.02 -7.80 -10.14
CA VAL A 26 4.78 -7.98 -9.35
C VAL A 26 4.72 -9.35 -8.66
N LYS A 27 5.50 -10.34 -9.09
CA LYS A 27 5.47 -11.69 -8.51
C LYS A 27 5.93 -11.70 -7.06
N ASP A 28 7.00 -10.98 -6.76
CA ASP A 28 7.56 -10.91 -5.40
C ASP A 28 6.59 -10.17 -4.47
N LEU A 29 6.03 -9.06 -4.95
CA LEU A 29 4.98 -8.32 -4.25
C LEU A 29 3.76 -9.20 -3.95
N HIS A 30 3.24 -9.89 -4.97
CA HIS A 30 2.08 -10.76 -4.84
C HIS A 30 2.36 -11.94 -3.90
N ALA A 31 3.54 -12.56 -3.96
CA ALA A 31 3.91 -13.65 -3.07
C ALA A 31 3.93 -13.21 -1.60
N ILE A 32 4.48 -12.02 -1.32
CA ILE A 32 4.53 -11.44 0.03
C ILE A 32 3.11 -11.13 0.54
N LEU A 33 2.28 -10.47 -0.28
CA LEU A 33 0.91 -10.12 0.11
C LEU A 33 0.07 -11.39 0.36
N LYS A 34 0.18 -12.39 -0.52
CA LYS A 34 -0.53 -13.66 -0.37
C LYS A 34 -0.12 -14.44 0.87
N ALA A 35 1.14 -14.34 1.30
CA ALA A 35 1.62 -15.00 2.52
C ALA A 35 0.97 -14.47 3.81
N ILE A 36 0.40 -13.25 3.78
CA ILE A 36 -0.25 -12.62 4.94
C ILE A 36 -1.76 -12.41 4.77
N ALA A 37 -2.34 -12.79 3.62
CA ALA A 37 -3.75 -12.63 3.28
C ALA A 37 -4.64 -13.74 3.90
N PHE A 38 -4.65 -13.85 5.23
CA PHE A 38 -5.53 -14.78 5.97
C PHE A 38 -6.83 -14.13 6.46
N ASN A 39 -6.99 -12.81 6.29
CA ASN A 39 -8.22 -12.07 6.56
C ASN A 39 -8.46 -11.07 5.42
N GLU A 40 -9.67 -10.48 5.35
CA GLU A 40 -10.07 -9.58 4.27
C GLU A 40 -9.49 -8.18 4.43
N ASP A 41 -9.58 -7.60 5.62
CA ASP A 41 -9.17 -6.22 5.86
C ASP A 41 -7.68 -6.11 6.17
N ALA A 42 -6.96 -5.37 5.32
CA ALA A 42 -5.57 -5.00 5.54
C ALA A 42 -5.43 -3.50 5.79
N LEU A 43 -4.67 -3.13 6.81
CA LEU A 43 -4.20 -1.77 7.04
C LEU A 43 -2.87 -1.55 6.32
N ILE A 44 -2.84 -0.56 5.43
CA ILE A 44 -1.64 -0.16 4.69
C ILE A 44 -1.10 1.13 5.30
N ASN A 45 0.18 1.13 5.68
CA ASN A 45 0.91 2.32 6.09
C ASN A 45 2.06 2.56 5.12
N VAL A 46 2.04 3.72 4.48
CA VAL A 46 3.07 4.14 3.53
C VAL A 46 3.90 5.25 4.16
N SER A 47 5.22 5.12 4.13
CA SER A 47 6.18 6.14 4.55
C SER A 47 7.32 6.23 3.53
N SER A 48 8.27 7.14 3.74
CA SER A 48 9.49 7.24 2.92
C SER A 48 10.32 5.96 2.90
N SER A 49 10.19 5.10 3.91
CA SER A 49 10.92 3.82 4.02
C SER A 49 10.26 2.67 3.27
N GLY A 50 8.99 2.81 2.87
CA GLY A 50 8.29 1.79 2.10
C GLY A 50 6.82 1.64 2.50
N VAL A 51 6.26 0.47 2.16
CA VAL A 51 4.87 0.10 2.44
C VAL A 51 4.83 -1.01 3.50
N ARG A 52 4.14 -0.75 4.61
CA ARG A 52 3.77 -1.75 5.59
C ARG A 52 2.33 -2.20 5.33
N VAL A 53 2.11 -3.51 5.34
CA VAL A 53 0.80 -4.15 5.24
C VAL A 53 0.56 -4.94 6.51
N ILE A 54 -0.54 -4.65 7.19
CA ILE A 54 -0.93 -5.29 8.45
C ILE A 54 -2.27 -5.98 8.25
N VAL A 55 -2.33 -7.27 8.54
CA VAL A 55 -3.56 -8.07 8.53
C VAL A 55 -3.74 -8.63 9.93
N GLU A 56 -4.93 -8.45 10.50
CA GLU A 56 -5.25 -8.87 11.87
C GLU A 56 -6.50 -9.75 11.88
N ASP A 57 -6.50 -10.79 12.72
CA ASP A 57 -7.66 -11.63 13.02
C ASP A 57 -7.98 -11.56 14.51
N VAL A 58 -9.16 -10.99 14.82
CA VAL A 58 -9.83 -10.88 16.14
C VAL A 58 -8.87 -10.84 17.35
N LYS A 59 -7.84 -9.99 17.30
CA LYS A 59 -6.82 -9.78 18.36
C LYS A 59 -6.00 -11.03 18.76
N CYS A 60 -6.06 -12.11 17.99
CA CYS A 60 -5.34 -13.34 18.25
C CYS A 60 -4.10 -13.50 17.36
N LEU A 61 -4.17 -13.01 16.12
CA LEU A 61 -3.09 -13.11 15.15
C LEU A 61 -2.96 -11.79 14.40
N GLN A 62 -1.72 -11.32 14.25
CA GLN A 62 -1.40 -10.20 13.38
C GLN A 62 -0.19 -10.56 12.54
N ALA A 63 -0.29 -10.41 11.22
CA ALA A 63 0.86 -10.45 10.33
C ALA A 63 1.19 -9.07 9.83
N ASN A 64 2.49 -8.86 9.64
CA ASN A 64 3.06 -7.63 9.13
C ASN A 64 3.99 -8.00 7.96
N ALA A 65 3.71 -7.46 6.77
CA ALA A 65 4.67 -7.45 5.68
C ALA A 65 5.22 -6.03 5.52
N PHE A 66 6.52 -5.93 5.26
CA PHE A 66 7.17 -4.67 4.99
C PHE A 66 7.90 -4.73 3.65
N LEU A 67 7.48 -3.86 2.74
CA LEU A 67 7.99 -3.72 1.38
C LEU A 67 8.82 -2.45 1.34
N GLN A 68 10.14 -2.59 1.31
CA GLN A 68 11.04 -1.44 1.27
C GLN A 68 10.91 -0.67 -0.04
N THR A 69 11.20 0.63 -0.01
CA THR A 69 11.12 1.52 -1.18
C THR A 69 11.92 1.01 -2.37
N GLU A 70 13.05 0.32 -2.13
CA GLU A 70 13.93 -0.27 -3.14
C GLU A 70 13.29 -1.40 -3.95
N LEU A 71 12.16 -1.95 -3.51
CA LEU A 71 11.38 -2.95 -4.26
C LEU A 71 10.62 -2.32 -5.45
N PHE A 72 10.51 -0.99 -5.47
CA PHE A 72 9.72 -0.25 -6.45
C PHE A 72 10.64 0.50 -7.42
N ASP A 73 10.31 0.46 -8.71
CA ASP A 73 11.02 1.23 -9.75
C ASP A 73 10.74 2.73 -9.62
N GLU A 74 9.54 3.07 -9.14
CA GLU A 74 9.15 4.43 -8.77
C GLU A 74 8.39 4.37 -7.46
N PHE A 75 8.68 5.29 -6.56
CA PHE A 75 8.00 5.44 -5.28
C PHE A 75 7.90 6.93 -4.96
N VAL A 76 6.69 7.48 -5.05
CA VAL A 76 6.41 8.90 -4.81
C VAL A 76 5.38 9.01 -3.70
N LEU A 77 5.76 9.67 -2.61
CA LEU A 77 4.90 9.98 -1.48
C LEU A 77 4.91 11.50 -1.26
N LYS A 78 3.73 12.14 -1.29
CA LYS A 78 3.59 13.60 -1.17
C LYS A 78 3.36 14.07 0.27
N GLU A 79 3.07 13.15 1.19
CA GLU A 79 2.89 13.41 2.62
C GLU A 79 3.96 12.65 3.42
N GLU A 80 4.10 12.89 4.72
CA GLU A 80 5.05 12.14 5.54
C GLU A 80 4.66 10.66 5.67
N THR A 81 3.35 10.43 5.85
CA THR A 81 2.76 9.09 5.88
C THR A 81 1.38 9.11 5.22
N VAL A 82 0.98 7.99 4.62
CA VAL A 82 -0.38 7.77 4.11
C VAL A 82 -0.89 6.44 4.64
N ASN A 83 -2.08 6.44 5.23
CA ASN A 83 -2.69 5.26 5.82
C ASN A 83 -4.06 5.01 5.21
N PHE A 84 -4.33 3.77 4.80
CA PHE A 84 -5.62 3.39 4.25
C PHE A 84 -5.87 1.89 4.49
N CYS A 85 -7.14 1.52 4.57
CA CYS A 85 -7.55 0.11 4.65
C CYS A 85 -8.14 -0.33 3.31
N LEU A 86 -7.90 -1.57 2.94
CA LEU A 86 -8.47 -2.17 1.74
C LEU A 86 -8.60 -3.69 1.90
N ASN A 87 -9.44 -4.29 1.06
CA ASN A 87 -9.60 -5.74 1.02
C ASN A 87 -8.38 -6.40 0.34
N ILE A 88 -7.55 -7.14 1.08
CA ILE A 88 -6.32 -7.73 0.54
C ILE A 88 -6.57 -8.87 -0.45
N ASN A 89 -7.77 -9.46 -0.44
CA ASN A 89 -8.13 -10.55 -1.34
C ASN A 89 -8.43 -10.07 -2.77
N VAL A 90 -8.55 -8.76 -3.01
CA VAL A 90 -8.74 -8.19 -4.35
C VAL A 90 -7.43 -7.69 -5.01
N LEU A 91 -6.28 -7.87 -4.35
CA LEU A 91 -4.95 -7.38 -4.77
C LEU A 91 -4.10 -8.41 -5.55
#